data_AF-H1G766-F1
#
_entry.id   AF-H1G766-F1
#
_cell.length_a   1.000
_cell.length_b   1.000
_cell.length_c   1.000
_cell.angle_alpha   90.00
_cell.angle_beta   90.00
_cell.angle_gamma   90.00
#
_symmetry.space_group_name_H-M   'P 1'
#
loop_
_entity.id
_entity.type
_entity.pdbx_description
1 polymer ?
#
loop_
_entity_poly.entity_id
_entity_poly.type
_entity_poly.pdbx_seq_one_letter_code
_entity_poly.pdbx_strand_id
1 'polypeptide(L)' 'MAIRLSIAFDTSAESWLNQQSQYELWHAEQHRKKLNVKKLVAA' A
#
# COMPACT_ATOMS: atom_id res chain seq x y z
N MET A 1 -10.19 7.53 1.51
CA MET A 1 -10.27 8.50 2.64
C MET A 1 -9.23 9.61 2.60
N ALA A 2 -8.11 9.46 1.87
CA ALA A 2 -6.99 10.42 1.87
C ALA A 2 -7.39 11.91 1.72
N ILE A 3 -8.30 12.24 0.80
CA ILE A 3 -8.77 13.63 0.57
C ILE A 3 -9.49 14.22 1.79
N ARG A 4 -10.25 13.42 2.54
CA ARG A 4 -10.96 13.91 3.73
C ARG A 4 -9.97 14.21 4.86
N LEU A 5 -8.93 13.38 5.00
CA LEU A 5 -7.89 13.54 6.01
C LEU A 5 -6.94 14.69 5.67
N SER A 6 -6.64 14.93 4.38
CA SER A 6 -5.83 16.07 3.97
C SER A 6 -6.47 17.40 4.35
N ILE A 7 -7.79 17.54 4.15
CA ILE A 7 -8.55 18.73 4.54
C ILE A 7 -8.62 18.87 6.06
N ALA A 8 -8.92 17.78 6.78
CA ALA A 8 -9.12 17.82 8.22
C ALA A 8 -7.84 18.10 9.02
N PHE A 9 -6.68 17.69 8.50
CA PHE A 9 -5.40 17.76 9.21
C PHE A 9 -4.37 18.68 8.56
N ASP A 10 -4.75 19.44 7.53
CA ASP A 10 -3.84 20.31 6.76
C ASP A 10 -2.56 19.58 6.29
N THR A 11 -2.76 18.40 5.70
CA THR A 11 -1.68 17.53 5.18
C THR A 11 -1.95 17.13 3.74
N SER A 12 -1.04 16.41 3.07
CA SER A 12 -1.28 15.94 1.70
C SER A 12 -2.06 14.63 1.65
N ALA A 13 -2.96 14.50 0.67
CA ALA A 13 -3.67 13.25 0.41
C ALA A 13 -2.69 12.13 0.02
N GLU A 14 -1.60 12.46 -0.68
CA GLU A 14 -0.54 11.51 -1.04
C GLU A 14 0.10 10.86 0.18
N SER A 15 0.38 11.63 1.24
CA SER A 15 0.93 11.08 2.50
C SER A 15 0.00 10.02 3.10
N TRP A 16 -1.30 10.27 3.10
CA TRP A 16 -2.30 9.31 3.58
C TRP A 16 -2.42 8.07 2.70
N LEU A 17 -2.34 8.23 1.37
CA LEU A 17 -2.31 7.09 0.46
C LEU A 17 -1.07 6.23 0.69
N ASN A 18 0.10 6.86 0.84
CA ASN A 18 1.33 6.14 1.12
C ASN A 18 1.21 5.37 2.45
N GLN A 19 0.73 6.00 3.52
CA GLN A 19 0.51 5.33 4.81
C GLN A 19 -0.42 4.10 4.67
N GLN A 20 -1.54 4.24 3.97
CA GLN A 20 -2.47 3.14 3.71
C GLN A 20 -1.78 2.01 2.92
N SER A 21 -1.10 2.35 1.81
CA SER A 21 -0.41 1.37 0.98
C SER A 21 0.70 0.65 1.75
N GLN A 22 1.47 1.34 2.59
CA GLN A 22 2.50 0.69 3.42
C GLN A 22 1.88 -0.30 4.40
N TYR A 23 0.77 0.05 5.05
CA TYR A 23 0.06 -0.86 5.94
C TYR A 23 -0.47 -2.10 5.21
N GLU A 24 -1.09 -1.89 4.04
CA GLU A 24 -1.61 -2.98 3.22
C GLU A 24 -0.50 -3.92 2.74
N LEU A 25 0.63 -3.37 2.29
CA LEU A 25 1.81 -4.14 1.90
C LEU A 25 2.36 -4.94 3.08
N TRP A 26 2.53 -4.31 4.25
CA TRP A 26 2.98 -5.01 5.45
C TRP A 26 2.06 -6.18 5.82
N HIS A 27 0.75 -5.99 5.73
CA HIS A 27 -0.24 -7.02 6.02
C HIS A 27 -0.23 -8.14 4.96
N ALA A 28 -0.09 -7.80 3.68
CA ALA A 28 0.03 -8.76 2.58
C ALA A 28 1.31 -9.60 2.70
N GLU A 29 2.42 -8.99 3.10
CA GLU A 29 3.70 -9.67 3.32
C GLU A 29 3.61 -10.76 4.39
N GLN A 30 2.76 -10.60 5.43
CA GLN A 30 2.54 -11.65 6.44
C GLN A 30 2.03 -12.96 5.82
N HIS A 31 1.37 -12.87 4.67
CA HIS A 31 0.78 -13.99 3.95
C HIS A 31 1.52 -14.33 2.65
N ARG A 32 2.71 -13.76 2.44
CA ARG A 32 3.47 -13.87 1.18
C ARG A 32 3.69 -15.30 0.70
N LYS A 33 3.90 -16.25 1.62
CA LYS A 33 4.10 -17.67 1.27
C LYS A 33 2.88 -18.33 0.64
N LYS A 34 1.68 -17.75 0.81
CA LYS A 34 0.44 -18.22 0.15
C LYS A 34 0.34 -17.71 -1.29
N LEU A 35 1.15 -16.71 -1.67
CA LEU A 35 1.19 -16.16 -3.01
C LEU A 35 2.07 -17.07 -3.89
N ASN A 36 1.44 -17.92 -4.69
CA ASN A 36 2.11 -18.86 -5.60
C ASN A 36 2.65 -18.18 -6.87
N VAL A 37 3.46 -17.14 -6.71
CA VAL A 37 3.98 -16.31 -7.82
C VAL A 37 5.27 -16.90 -8.37
N LYS A 38 5.34 -17.08 -9.69
CA LYS A 38 6.56 -17.47 -10.41
C LYS A 38 7.23 -16.24 -11.02
N LYS A 39 8.56 -16.16 -10.93
CA LYS A 39 9.33 -15.07 -11.56
C LYS A 39 9.23 -15.22 -13.09
N LEU A 40 8.78 -14.16 -13.75
CA LEU A 40 8.77 -14.09 -15.21
C LEU A 40 10.19 -13.72 -15.69
N VAL A 41 10.66 -14.39 -16.74
CA VAL A 41 11.90 -14.06 -17.45
C VAL A 41 11.55 -13.77 -18.91
N ALA A 42 12.17 -12.73 -19.48
CA ALA A 42 12.06 -12.44 -20.90
C ALA A 42 12.89 -13.47 -21.70
N ALA A 43 12.39 -13.83 -22.88
CA ALA A 43 13.05 -14.77 -23.80
C ALA A 43 14.27 -14.14 -24.48
#